data_AF-A0A543AID6-F1
#
_entry.id   AF-A0A543AID6-F1
#
_cell.length_a   1.000
_cell.length_b   1.000
_cell.length_c   1.000
_cell.angle_alpha   90.00
_cell.angle_beta   90.00
_cell.angle_gamma   90.00
#
_symmetry.space_group_name_H-M   'P 1'
#
loop_
_entity.id
_entity.type
_entity.pdbx_description
1 polymer ?
#
loop_
_entity_poly.entity_id
_entity_poly.type
_entity_poly.pdbx_seq_one_letter_code
_entity_poly.pdbx_strand_id
1 'polypeptide(L)'
;VPLRACDRPTVVRLLPLEVVEEEVTDASELFPLYDYEPAPEEVLDALLPKYIESRIFSSMLQAAASELANRQRAMSAAGDNAEDLIREYTLLMNNARQASITQELTELIAGADALAES
;
A
#
# COMPACT_ATOMS: atom_id res chain seq x y z
N VAL A 1 16.76 0.82 -11.45
CA VAL A 1 16.71 1.39 -10.09
C VAL A 1 15.35 1.03 -9.51
N PRO A 2 15.26 0.16 -8.48
CA PRO A 2 13.96 -0.20 -7.95
C PRO A 2 13.36 1.04 -7.28
N LEU A 3 12.15 1.42 -7.71
CA LEU A 3 11.32 2.42 -7.05
C LEU A 3 11.23 2.02 -5.58
N ARG A 4 11.88 2.79 -4.70
CA ARG A 4 11.72 2.65 -3.25
C ARG A 4 10.21 2.69 -2.99
N ALA A 5 9.65 1.58 -2.52
CA ALA A 5 8.27 1.53 -2.08
C ALA A 5 8.04 2.71 -1.13
N CYS A 6 7.09 3.56 -1.51
CA CYS A 6 6.79 4.85 -0.89
C CYS A 6 6.05 4.62 0.44
N ASP A 7 6.76 4.08 1.43
CA ASP A 7 6.21 3.62 2.71
C ASP A 7 6.57 4.54 3.88
N ARG A 8 7.40 5.56 3.66
CA ARG A 8 7.81 6.49 4.71
C ARG A 8 6.98 7.77 4.63
N PRO A 9 6.15 8.08 5.64
CA PRO A 9 5.50 9.38 5.69
C PRO A 9 6.58 10.46 5.77
N THR A 10 6.48 11.46 4.91
CA THR A 10 7.39 12.61 4.91
C THR A 10 6.59 13.87 5.18
N VAL A 11 7.12 14.72 6.04
CA VAL A 11 6.53 16.03 6.32
C VAL A 11 7.33 17.04 5.50
N VAL A 12 6.64 17.68 4.56
CA VAL A 12 7.21 18.74 3.74
C VAL A 12 6.58 20.05 4.18
N ARG A 13 7.41 20.98 4.65
CA ARG A 13 6.96 22.35 4.92
C ARG A 13 6.59 23.01 3.61
N LEU A 14 5.32 23.39 3.47
CA LEU A 14 4.81 24.04 2.26
C LEU A 14 4.93 25.57 2.34
N LEU A 15 4.53 26.13 3.48
CA LEU A 15 4.58 27.56 3.79
C LEU A 15 4.92 27.77 5.27
N PRO A 16 5.58 28.89 5.65
CA PRO A 16 6.22 29.86 4.77
C PRO A 16 7.44 29.24 4.07
N LEU A 17 7.70 29.64 2.82
CA LEU A 17 8.89 29.19 2.07
C LEU A 17 10.13 29.56 2.87
N GLU A 18 11.04 28.60 3.02
CA GLU A 18 12.34 28.86 3.63
C GLU A 18 13.23 29.45 2.55
N VAL A 19 13.59 30.73 2.71
CA VAL A 19 14.62 31.34 1.88
C VAL A 19 15.93 30.76 2.38
N VAL A 20 16.49 29.80 1.65
CA VAL A 20 17.84 29.34 1.91
C VAL A 20 18.74 30.47 1.43
N GLU A 21 19.18 31.31 2.36
CA GLU A 21 20.28 32.24 2.10
C GLU A 21 21.54 31.40 1.90
N GLU A 22 21.79 30.99 0.66
CA GLU A 22 23.14 30.60 0.26
C GLU A 22 23.97 31.88 0.32
N GLU A 23 24.99 31.93 1.18
CA GLU A 23 26.05 32.94 1.09
C GLU A 23 26.67 32.80 -0.30
N VAL A 24 26.25 33.67 -1.22
CA VAL A 24 26.85 33.76 -2.55
C VAL A 24 28.25 34.33 -2.35
N THR A 25 29.23 33.45 -2.16
CA THR A 25 30.66 33.79 -2.20
C THR A 25 31.06 34.05 -3.65
N ASP A 26 30.60 35.17 -4.20
CA ASP A 26 31.26 35.98 -5.23
C ASP A 26 30.24 36.99 -5.78
N ALA A 27 30.37 38.23 -5.33
CA ALA A 27 29.61 39.38 -5.83
C ALA A 27 30.13 39.86 -7.20
N SER A 28 30.56 38.95 -8.08
CA SER A 28 30.93 39.26 -9.45
C SER A 28 29.85 38.73 -10.39
N GLU A 29 29.00 39.64 -10.85
CA GLU A 29 28.20 39.50 -12.07
C GLU A 29 27.18 38.35 -12.09
N LEU A 30 26.23 38.37 -11.15
CA LEU A 30 24.92 37.77 -11.39
C LEU A 30 24.17 38.62 -12.42
N PHE A 31 24.43 38.41 -13.70
CA PHE A 31 23.50 38.86 -14.73
C PHE A 31 22.15 38.16 -14.49
N PRO A 32 21.00 38.84 -14.65
CA PRO A 32 19.73 38.14 -14.68
C PRO A 32 19.80 37.13 -15.84
N LEU A 33 19.84 35.84 -15.54
CA LEU A 33 19.83 34.79 -16.58
C LEU A 33 18.49 34.76 -17.36
N TYR A 34 17.50 35.52 -16.88
CA TYR A 34 16.13 35.56 -17.36
C TYR A 34 15.67 37.01 -17.51
N ASP A 35 15.21 37.35 -18.71
CA ASP A 35 14.43 38.55 -18.96
C ASP A 35 12.98 38.27 -18.55
N TYR A 36 12.44 39.09 -17.65
CA TYR A 36 11.05 38.99 -17.19
C TYR A 36 10.20 40.01 -17.92
N GLU A 37 9.07 39.56 -18.47
CA GLU A 37 8.07 40.44 -19.07
C GLU A 37 6.70 40.07 -18.49
N PRO A 38 5.92 41.01 -17.90
CA PRO A 38 6.08 42.48 -17.86
C PRO A 38 6.96 43.04 -16.73
N ALA A 39 6.91 42.48 -15.51
CA ALA A 39 7.77 42.84 -14.39
C ALA A 39 8.07 41.60 -13.51
N PRO A 40 9.26 41.49 -12.90
CA PRO A 40 9.62 40.34 -12.05
C PRO A 40 8.63 40.07 -10.92
N GLU A 41 8.10 41.12 -10.29
CA GLU A 41 7.11 41.03 -9.20
C GLU A 41 5.80 40.40 -9.70
N GLU A 42 5.28 40.87 -10.85
CA GLU A 42 4.03 40.35 -11.44
C GLU A 42 4.16 38.88 -11.86
N VAL A 43 5.33 38.49 -12.39
CA VAL A 43 5.62 37.10 -12.74
C VAL A 43 5.70 36.23 -11.48
N LEU A 44 6.35 36.71 -10.43
CA LEU A 44 6.46 35.98 -9.17
C LEU A 44 5.09 35.79 -8.49
N ASP A 45 4.27 36.85 -8.45
CA ASP A 45 2.90 36.81 -7.91
C ASP A 45 2.01 35.82 -8.66
N ALA A 46 2.21 35.66 -9.97
CA ALA A 46 1.49 34.67 -10.78
C ALA A 46 2.04 33.24 -10.62
N LEU A 47 3.34 33.08 -10.37
CA LEU A 47 4.00 31.78 -10.24
C LEU A 47 3.81 31.14 -8.86
N LEU A 48 3.80 31.95 -7.78
CA LEU A 48 3.68 31.46 -6.42
C LEU A 48 2.41 30.61 -6.18
N PRO A 49 1.20 31.02 -6.62
CA PRO A 49 0.00 30.19 -6.51
C PRO A 49 0.11 28.88 -7.28
N LYS A 50 0.62 28.92 -8.52
CA LYS A 50 0.81 27.72 -9.36
C LYS A 50 1.79 26.74 -8.75
N TYR A 51 2.85 27.24 -8.11
CA TYR A 51 3.81 26.41 -7.39
C TYR A 51 3.12 25.68 -6.23
N ILE A 52 2.36 26.40 -5.39
CA ILE A 52 1.64 25.82 -4.25
C ILE A 52 0.63 24.76 -4.74
N GLU A 53 -0.18 25.08 -5.75
CA GLU A 53 -1.15 24.15 -6.35
C GLU A 53 -0.46 22.88 -6.85
N SER A 54 0.62 23.02 -7.63
CA SER A 54 1.39 21.89 -8.16
C SER A 54 1.98 21.02 -7.06
N ARG A 55 2.50 21.63 -5.98
CA ARG A 55 3.08 20.89 -4.84
C ARG A 55 2.02 20.11 -4.07
N ILE A 56 0.86 20.72 -3.81
CA ILE A 56 -0.27 20.02 -3.16
C ILE A 56 -0.76 18.89 -4.05
N PHE A 57 -0.98 19.14 -5.34
CA PHE A 57 -1.44 18.14 -6.28
C PHE A 57 -0.47 16.94 -6.37
N SER A 58 0.83 17.21 -6.44
CA SER A 58 1.86 16.17 -6.42
C SER A 58 1.81 15.34 -5.13
N SER A 59 1.62 15.97 -3.96
CA SER A 59 1.49 15.25 -2.68
C SER A 59 0.25 14.37 -2.63
N MET A 60 -0.87 14.82 -3.20
CA MET A 60 -2.11 14.04 -3.28
C MET A 60 -1.95 12.82 -4.21
N LEU A 61 -1.29 13.00 -5.35
CA LEU A 61 -0.98 11.88 -6.25
C LEU A 61 -0.06 10.85 -5.59
N GLN A 62 0.95 11.30 -4.85
CA GLN A 62 1.82 10.41 -4.08
C GLN A 62 1.02 9.65 -3.00
N ALA A 63 0.14 10.33 -2.27
CA ALA A 63 -0.72 9.69 -1.27
C ALA A 63 -1.65 8.63 -1.89
N ALA A 64 -2.30 8.94 -3.01
CA ALA A 64 -3.16 8.00 -3.73
C ALA A 64 -2.39 6.78 -4.27
N ALA A 65 -1.18 6.99 -4.80
CA ALA A 65 -0.32 5.91 -5.24
C ALA A 65 0.11 5.00 -4.09
N SER A 66 0.53 5.59 -2.95
CA SER A 66 0.87 4.83 -1.73
C SER A 66 -0.32 4.06 -1.18
N GLU A 67 -1.52 4.65 -1.20
CA GLU A 67 -2.77 4.01 -0.77
C GLU A 67 -3.07 2.77 -1.61
N LEU A 68 -3.03 2.88 -2.93
CA LEU A 68 -3.27 1.75 -3.83
C LEU A 68 -2.23 0.63 -3.64
N ALA A 69 -0.95 0.98 -3.54
CA ALA A 69 0.12 0.01 -3.32
C ALA A 69 -0.01 -0.70 -1.96
N ASN A 70 -0.41 0.02 -0.91
CA ASN A 70 -0.67 -0.56 0.41
C ASN A 70 -1.90 -1.47 0.39
N ARG A 71 -2.97 -1.04 -0.28
CA ARG A 71 -4.19 -1.84 -0.44
C ARG A 71 -3.91 -3.15 -1.18
N GLN A 72 -3.14 -3.10 -2.27
CA GLN A 72 -2.75 -4.30 -3.02
C GLN A 72 -1.95 -5.28 -2.15
N ARG A 73 -0.97 -4.79 -1.38
CA ARG A 73 -0.21 -5.62 -0.45
C ARG A 73 -1.08 -6.23 0.64
N ALA A 74 -1.98 -5.46 1.24
CA ALA A 74 -2.91 -5.95 2.25
C ALA A 74 -3.84 -7.04 1.70
N MET A 75 -4.36 -6.84 0.48
CA MET A 75 -5.22 -7.83 -0.18
C MET A 75 -4.47 -9.10 -0.57
N SER A 76 -3.21 -8.99 -1.03
CA SER A 76 -2.36 -10.15 -1.30
C SER A 76 -2.18 -10.98 -0.03
N ALA A 77 -1.80 -10.34 1.09
CA ALA A 77 -1.63 -11.03 2.36
C ALA A 77 -2.94 -11.67 2.87
N ALA A 78 -4.09 -11.01 2.65
CA ALA A 78 -5.39 -11.58 2.98
C ALA A 78 -5.72 -12.80 2.10
N GLY A 79 -5.35 -12.77 0.82
CA GLY A 79 -5.49 -13.92 -0.10
C GLY A 79 -4.66 -15.12 0.33
N ASP A 80 -3.38 -14.89 0.66
CA ASP A 80 -2.47 -15.93 1.14
C ASP A 80 -3.02 -16.59 2.43
N ASN A 81 -3.48 -15.77 3.38
CA ASN A 81 -4.10 -16.27 4.62
C ASN A 81 -5.39 -17.06 4.36
N ALA A 82 -6.20 -16.66 3.39
CA ALA A 82 -7.42 -17.39 3.03
C ALA A 82 -7.09 -18.75 2.42
N GLU A 83 -6.06 -18.84 1.59
CA GLU A 83 -5.60 -20.10 1.00
C GLU A 83 -5.07 -21.07 2.07
N ASP A 84 -4.36 -20.55 3.06
CA ASP A 84 -3.92 -21.33 4.23
C ASP A 84 -5.10 -21.91 5.01
N LEU A 85 -6.12 -21.10 5.29
CA LEU A 85 -7.35 -21.55 5.96
C LEU A 85 -8.12 -22.58 5.13
N ILE A 86 -8.19 -22.41 3.81
CA ILE A 86 -8.83 -23.39 2.92
C ILE A 86 -8.11 -24.74 3.02
N ARG A 87 -6.77 -24.75 3.00
CA ARG A 87 -6.00 -25.99 3.15
C ARG A 87 -6.24 -26.66 4.50
N GLU A 88 -6.22 -25.88 5.58
CA GLU A 88 -6.47 -26.39 6.94
C GLU A 88 -7.86 -27.01 7.08
N TYR A 89 -8.92 -26.29 6.67
CA TYR A 89 -10.28 -26.80 6.75
C TYR A 89 -10.53 -27.97 5.81
N THR A 90 -9.85 -28.02 4.66
CA THR A 90 -9.93 -29.18 3.75
C THR A 90 -9.35 -30.44 4.42
N LEU A 91 -8.24 -30.31 5.14
CA LEU A 91 -7.66 -31.42 5.90
C LEU A 91 -8.59 -31.87 7.04
N LEU A 92 -9.14 -30.92 7.81
CA LEU A 92 -10.12 -31.21 8.86
C LEU A 92 -11.36 -31.93 8.30
N MET A 93 -11.92 -31.44 7.19
CA MET A 93 -13.08 -32.06 6.53
C MET A 93 -12.78 -33.50 6.10
N ASN A 94 -11.61 -33.75 5.50
CA ASN A 94 -11.23 -35.10 5.08
C ASN A 94 -11.06 -36.05 6.27
N ASN A 95 -10.46 -35.59 7.36
CA ASN A 95 -10.33 -36.37 8.59
C ASN A 95 -11.70 -36.69 9.21
N ALA A 96 -12.58 -35.69 9.32
CA ALA A 96 -13.94 -35.88 9.83
C ALA A 96 -14.74 -36.86 8.95
N ARG A 97 -14.61 -36.74 7.63
CA ARG A 97 -15.25 -37.67 6.67
C ARG A 97 -14.77 -39.11 6.89
N GLN A 98 -13.47 -39.32 7.06
CA GLN A 98 -12.92 -40.66 7.31
C GLN A 98 -13.40 -41.22 8.66
N ALA A 99 -13.41 -40.39 9.71
CA ALA A 99 -13.94 -40.78 11.01
C ALA A 99 -15.43 -41.20 10.94
N SER A 100 -16.25 -40.47 10.18
CA SER A 100 -17.67 -40.84 9.95
C SER A 100 -17.80 -42.19 9.26
N ILE A 101 -17.04 -42.43 8.18
CA ILE A 101 -17.07 -43.71 7.45
C ILE A 101 -16.66 -44.86 8.38
N THR A 102 -15.60 -44.69 9.17
CA THR A 102 -15.16 -45.71 10.13
C THR A 102 -16.22 -45.96 11.20
N GLN A 103 -16.88 -44.92 11.70
CA GLN A 103 -17.95 -45.04 12.68
C GLN A 103 -19.13 -45.84 12.11
N GLU A 104 -19.62 -45.46 10.93
CA GLU A 104 -20.72 -46.15 10.24
C GLU A 104 -20.38 -47.63 9.96
N LEU A 105 -19.16 -47.92 9.50
CA LEU A 105 -18.71 -49.30 9.28
C LEU A 105 -18.65 -50.11 10.57
N THR A 106 -18.17 -49.50 11.66
CA THR A 106 -18.09 -50.15 12.97
C THR A 106 -19.49 -50.48 13.50
N GLU A 107 -20.44 -49.57 13.33
CA GLU A 107 -21.85 -49.78 13.70
C GLU A 107 -22.50 -50.88 12.85
N LEU A 108 -22.21 -50.94 11.55
CA LEU A 108 -22.73 -51.98 10.66
C LEU A 108 -22.21 -53.37 11.04
N ILE A 109 -20.91 -53.51 11.32
CA ILE A 109 -20.31 -54.77 11.76
C ILE A 109 -20.90 -55.22 13.10
N ALA A 110 -20.96 -54.31 14.09
CA ALA A 110 -21.54 -54.62 15.40
C ALA A 110 -23.02 -55.05 15.32
N GLY A 111 -23.80 -54.41 14.44
CA GLY A 111 -25.20 -54.77 14.20
C GLY A 111 -25.35 -56.13 13.50
N ALA A 112 -24.46 -56.46 12.56
CA ALA A 112 -24.45 -57.75 11.88
C ALA A 112 -24.08 -58.91 12.83
N ASP A 113 -23.06 -58.72 13.67
CA ASP A 113 -22.65 -59.71 14.67
C ASP A 113 -23.75 -59.97 15.71
N ALA A 114 -24.43 -58.92 16.18
CA ALA A 114 -25.54 -59.05 17.12
C ALA A 114 -26.74 -59.86 16.56
N LEU A 115 -26.95 -59.84 15.24
CA LEU A 115 -27.96 -60.66 14.57
C LEU A 115 -27.53 -62.12 14.40
N ALA A 116 -26.22 -62.39 14.31
CA ALA A 116 -25.69 -63.74 14.15
C ALA A 116 -25.61 -64.52 15.48
N GLU A 117 -25.54 -63.81 16.61
CA GLU A 117 -25.48 -64.37 17.96
C GLU A 117 -26.86 -64.54 18.63
N SER A 118 -27.93 -64.10 17.95
CA SER A 118 -29.34 -64.29 18.34
C SER A 118 -29.99 -65.46 17.60
#